data_AF-A0A1I3XQZ0-F1
#
_entry.id   AF-A0A1I3XQZ0-F1
#
_cell.length_a   1.000
_cell.length_b   1.000
_cell.length_c   1.000
_cell.angle_alpha   90.00
_cell.angle_beta   90.00
_cell.angle_gamma   90.00
#
_symmetry.space_group_name_H-M   'P 1'
#
loop_
_entity.id
_entity.type
_entity.pdbx_description
1 polymer ?
#
loop_
_entity_poly.entity_id
_entity_poly.type
_entity_poly.pdbx_seq_one_letter_code
_entity_poly.pdbx_strand_id
1 'polypeptide(L)'
;MTTKQAINDNAGKTHVAAPSVPAPAPEPKVPAVAGPGLRYNAYAEFVADAGGINEGLFGNRIKFDHRSGNYTSGQDGHPLPTGPYVALMPTAKAGFQKWREGALAGSSMGFIDGGFRVDRDSLDEADESAWSFENGKPKDPWQQASSFCVVNAQGDGFTVSSMSRGGYTGFVNLLGLFGRHLRMEAGMLPIITFESSSYAHPRKEYGRIHTPVYKIVGWAPEDEFSDVIVSIKGDGAPRLMLPAPADGAAGDYAPPF
;
A
#
# COMPACT_ATOMS: atom_id res chain seq x y z
N MET A 1 -13.83 -89.24 -10.31
CA MET A 1 -13.03 -89.43 -9.08
C MET A 1 -11.56 -89.43 -9.48
N THR A 2 -10.90 -88.27 -9.38
CA THR A 2 -9.47 -88.15 -9.71
C THR A 2 -8.88 -87.03 -8.86
N THR A 3 -7.99 -87.44 -7.96
CA THR A 3 -7.23 -86.61 -7.00
C THR A 3 -6.04 -85.96 -7.72
N LYS A 4 -5.84 -84.65 -7.52
CA LYS A 4 -4.58 -83.91 -7.76
C LYS A 4 -4.52 -82.80 -6.69
N GLN A 5 -3.86 -83.02 -5.55
CA GLN A 5 -2.42 -82.92 -5.28
C GLN A 5 -1.89 -81.48 -5.39
N ALA A 6 -1.73 -80.87 -4.21
CA ALA A 6 -1.21 -79.54 -3.99
C ALA A 6 0.32 -79.52 -4.13
N ILE A 7 0.84 -78.47 -4.77
CA ILE A 7 2.26 -78.09 -4.75
C ILE A 7 2.33 -76.72 -4.10
N ASN A 8 3.14 -76.65 -3.06
CA ASN A 8 3.29 -75.54 -2.15
C ASN A 8 4.68 -74.93 -2.40
N ASP A 9 4.76 -73.86 -3.20
CA ASP A 9 6.01 -73.15 -3.49
C ASP A 9 6.14 -71.94 -2.56
N ASN A 10 6.81 -72.17 -1.43
CA ASN A 10 7.21 -71.12 -0.49
C ASN A 10 8.62 -70.62 -0.88
N ALA A 11 8.68 -69.65 -1.79
CA ALA A 11 9.93 -68.98 -2.17
C ALA A 11 10.25 -67.87 -1.16
N GLY A 12 11.34 -68.07 -0.42
CA GLY A 12 11.85 -67.12 0.57
C GLY A 12 12.14 -65.74 -0.02
N LYS A 13 11.44 -64.73 0.49
CA LYS A 13 11.82 -63.32 0.33
C LYS A 13 12.80 -62.96 1.44
N THR A 14 14.08 -62.90 1.08
CA THR A 14 15.11 -62.23 1.86
C THR A 14 14.84 -60.72 1.83
N HIS A 15 14.37 -60.17 2.95
CA HIS A 15 14.31 -58.73 3.16
C HIS A 15 15.74 -58.19 3.32
N VAL A 16 16.24 -57.51 2.29
CA VAL A 16 17.46 -56.70 2.38
C VAL A 16 17.10 -55.47 3.22
N ALA A 17 17.74 -55.33 4.38
CA ALA A 17 17.60 -54.16 5.24
C ALA A 17 18.05 -52.90 4.49
N ALA A 18 17.17 -51.90 4.39
CA ALA A 18 17.52 -50.59 3.86
C ALA A 18 18.59 -49.94 4.76
N PRO A 19 19.61 -49.27 4.19
CA PRO A 19 20.59 -48.54 4.98
C PRO A 19 19.91 -47.40 5.73
N SER A 20 20.11 -47.34 7.04
CA SER A 20 19.63 -46.26 7.90
C SER A 20 20.30 -44.95 7.48
N VAL A 21 19.51 -44.00 6.99
CA VAL A 21 19.96 -42.62 6.76
C VAL A 21 20.26 -42.00 8.12
N PRO A 22 21.49 -41.52 8.38
CA PRO A 22 21.80 -40.83 9.63
C PRO A 22 20.95 -39.57 9.76
N ALA A 23 20.42 -39.33 10.96
CA ALA A 23 19.62 -38.14 11.25
C ALA A 23 20.40 -36.86 10.92
N PRO A 24 19.76 -35.84 10.32
CA PRO A 24 20.42 -34.57 10.03
C PRO A 24 20.92 -33.94 11.34
N ALA A 25 22.17 -33.46 11.31
CA ALA A 25 22.76 -32.74 12.43
C ALA A 25 21.88 -31.54 12.81
N PRO A 26 21.76 -31.19 14.10
CA PRO A 26 21.01 -30.02 14.52
C PRO A 26 21.60 -28.77 13.86
N GLU A 27 20.75 -28.00 13.18
CA GLU A 27 21.15 -26.74 12.57
C GLU A 27 21.79 -25.83 13.64
N PRO A 28 22.92 -25.16 13.33
CA PRO A 28 23.51 -24.20 14.24
C PRO A 28 22.51 -23.08 14.48
N LYS A 29 22.09 -22.90 15.74
CA LYS A 29 21.29 -21.74 16.17
C LYS A 29 22.10 -20.48 15.87
N VAL A 30 21.76 -19.79 14.80
CA VAL A 30 22.26 -18.46 14.49
C VAL A 30 21.83 -17.55 15.66
N PRO A 31 22.76 -16.87 16.35
CA PRO A 31 22.39 -15.95 17.40
C PRO A 31 21.52 -14.84 16.80
N ALA A 32 20.39 -14.54 17.44
CA ALA A 32 19.55 -13.42 17.10
C ALA A 32 20.38 -12.14 17.18
N VAL A 33 20.65 -11.52 16.04
CA VAL A 33 21.28 -10.20 15.97
C VAL A 33 20.25 -9.20 16.46
N ALA A 34 20.51 -8.57 17.60
CA ALA A 34 19.74 -7.44 18.08
C ALA A 34 19.76 -6.34 17.01
N GLY A 35 18.57 -5.90 16.56
CA GLY A 35 18.45 -4.83 15.57
C GLY A 35 19.09 -3.52 16.07
N PRO A 36 19.66 -2.69 15.17
CA PRO A 36 20.32 -1.45 15.55
C PRO A 36 19.32 -0.46 16.18
N GLY A 37 19.70 0.11 17.32
CA GLY A 37 18.90 1.09 18.05
C GLY A 37 18.61 2.34 17.22
N LEU A 38 17.37 2.82 17.32
CA LEU A 38 16.87 4.05 16.70
C LEU A 38 17.71 5.24 17.14
N ARG A 39 18.32 5.96 16.19
CA ARG A 39 18.97 7.25 16.47
C ARG A 39 17.94 8.37 16.33
N TYR A 40 17.89 9.24 17.33
CA TYR A 40 17.09 10.46 17.35
C TYR A 40 17.45 11.38 16.18
N ASN A 41 16.45 11.79 15.37
CA ASN A 41 16.61 12.75 14.28
C ASN A 41 15.87 14.05 14.60
N ALA A 42 16.60 15.03 15.14
CA ALA A 42 16.05 16.33 15.54
C ALA A 42 15.39 17.11 14.38
N TYR A 43 15.81 16.89 13.13
CA TYR A 43 15.19 17.53 11.97
C TYR A 43 13.82 16.93 11.63
N ALA A 44 13.67 15.62 11.82
CA ALA A 44 12.38 14.95 11.63
C ALA A 44 11.38 15.40 12.71
N GLU A 45 11.83 15.59 13.95
CA GLU A 45 11.00 16.16 15.02
C GLU A 45 10.65 17.63 14.79
N PHE A 46 11.60 18.45 14.32
CA PHE A 46 11.29 19.85 14.00
C PHE A 46 10.28 20.00 12.85
N VAL A 47 10.39 19.17 11.81
CA VAL A 47 9.42 19.16 10.69
C VAL A 47 8.07 18.61 11.15
N ALA A 48 8.06 17.62 12.04
CA ALA A 48 6.87 17.12 12.71
C ALA A 48 6.16 18.21 13.53
N ASP A 49 6.90 18.91 14.40
CA ASP A 49 6.40 20.00 15.25
C ASP A 49 5.95 21.22 14.45
N ALA A 50 6.61 21.51 13.32
CA ALA A 50 6.28 22.64 12.45
C ALA A 50 5.09 22.38 11.50
N GLY A 51 4.36 21.27 11.67
CA GLY A 51 3.24 20.87 10.80
C GLY A 51 3.68 20.20 9.48
N GLY A 52 4.95 20.31 9.11
CA GLY A 52 5.55 19.60 7.99
C GLY A 52 5.10 20.07 6.60
N ILE A 53 6.02 19.98 5.63
CA ILE A 53 5.78 20.20 4.18
C ILE A 53 4.80 19.19 3.54
N ASN A 54 4.23 18.28 4.34
CA ASN A 54 3.42 17.13 3.92
C ASN A 54 2.32 16.80 4.95
N GLU A 55 1.58 17.80 5.44
CA GLU A 55 0.45 17.57 6.36
C GLU A 55 -0.44 16.41 5.86
N GLY A 56 -0.48 15.32 6.63
CA GLY A 56 -1.33 14.16 6.36
C GLY A 56 -0.78 13.10 5.40
N LEU A 57 0.49 13.15 4.98
CA LEU A 57 1.15 12.02 4.29
C LEU A 57 1.93 11.14 5.25
N PHE A 58 1.68 9.84 5.17
CA PHE A 58 2.52 8.79 5.73
C PHE A 58 3.58 8.39 4.68
N GLY A 59 4.84 8.71 4.98
CA GLY A 59 5.98 8.45 4.10
C GLY A 59 5.85 9.10 2.72
N ASN A 60 6.28 8.40 1.67
CA ASN A 60 6.29 8.94 0.31
C ASN A 60 4.91 8.84 -0.37
N ARG A 61 4.53 9.86 -1.13
CA ARG A 61 3.31 9.81 -1.96
C ARG A 61 3.52 8.88 -3.16
N ILE A 62 2.58 7.97 -3.38
CA ILE A 62 2.49 7.17 -4.62
C ILE A 62 1.62 7.92 -5.62
N LYS A 63 2.15 8.11 -6.83
CA LYS A 63 1.46 8.71 -7.97
C LYS A 63 1.28 7.66 -9.06
N PHE A 64 0.10 7.63 -9.66
CA PHE A 64 -0.19 6.84 -10.84
C PHE A 64 -0.25 7.74 -12.08
N ASP A 65 0.47 7.38 -13.13
CA ASP A 65 0.41 8.05 -14.42
C ASP A 65 -0.59 7.34 -15.35
N HIS A 66 -1.72 8.01 -15.61
CA HIS A 66 -2.78 7.50 -16.49
C HIS A 66 -2.37 7.36 -17.96
N ARG A 67 -1.27 7.98 -18.40
CA ARG A 67 -0.75 7.87 -19.77
C ARG A 67 0.13 6.64 -19.94
N SER A 68 1.03 6.39 -18.98
CA SER A 68 1.97 5.27 -19.05
C SER A 68 1.48 4.00 -18.34
N GLY A 69 0.60 4.14 -17.35
CA GLY A 69 0.19 3.06 -16.46
C GLY A 69 1.22 2.73 -15.38
N ASN A 70 2.22 3.58 -15.17
CA ASN A 70 3.28 3.37 -14.19
C ASN A 70 2.95 4.02 -12.84
N TYR A 71 3.50 3.43 -11.78
CA TYR A 71 3.49 3.99 -10.44
C TYR A 71 4.85 4.58 -10.11
N THR A 72 4.85 5.79 -9.55
CA THR A 72 6.03 6.46 -9.04
C THR A 72 5.83 6.85 -7.58
N SER A 73 6.93 7.08 -6.86
CA SER A 73 6.93 7.49 -5.46
C SER A 73 7.83 8.70 -5.23
N GLY A 74 7.49 9.50 -4.23
CA GLY A 74 8.26 10.67 -3.81
C GLY A 74 8.12 11.87 -4.75
N GLN A 75 8.82 12.95 -4.40
CA GLN A 75 8.79 14.21 -5.15
C GLN A 75 9.50 14.10 -6.50
N ASP A 76 10.60 13.33 -6.55
CA ASP A 76 11.42 13.13 -7.75
C ASP A 76 10.82 12.10 -8.71
N GLY A 77 9.70 11.47 -8.35
CA GLY A 77 8.99 10.54 -9.21
C GLY A 77 9.76 9.25 -9.50
N HIS A 78 10.51 8.75 -8.53
CA HIS A 78 11.21 7.47 -8.67
C HIS A 78 10.22 6.32 -8.95
N PRO A 79 10.60 5.32 -9.77
CA PRO A 79 9.79 4.12 -9.93
C PRO A 79 9.42 3.53 -8.58
N LEU A 80 8.14 3.19 -8.39
CA LEU A 80 7.71 2.55 -7.16
C LEU A 80 8.41 1.18 -7.03
N PRO A 81 9.00 0.83 -5.87
CA PRO A 81 9.61 -0.49 -5.67
C PRO A 81 8.62 -1.61 -5.99
N THR A 82 9.10 -2.66 -6.66
CA THR A 82 8.27 -3.83 -6.94
C THR A 82 8.10 -4.64 -5.67
N GLY A 83 6.89 -5.13 -5.42
CA GLY A 83 6.63 -6.00 -4.27
C GLY A 83 5.20 -5.98 -3.77
N PRO A 84 4.87 -6.87 -2.83
CA PRO A 84 3.64 -6.79 -2.06
C PRO A 84 3.70 -5.63 -1.06
N TYR A 85 2.53 -5.02 -0.83
CA TYR A 85 2.35 -3.94 0.13
C TYR A 85 1.16 -4.26 1.03
N VAL A 86 1.31 -4.11 2.35
CA VAL A 86 0.18 -4.20 3.27
C VAL A 86 -0.60 -2.89 3.20
N ALA A 87 -1.86 -2.94 2.77
CA ALA A 87 -2.72 -1.76 2.74
C ALA A 87 -3.39 -1.56 4.10
N LEU A 88 -3.06 -0.45 4.75
CA LEU A 88 -3.54 -0.07 6.07
C LEU A 88 -4.96 0.49 5.95
N MET A 89 -5.93 -0.37 5.67
CA MET A 89 -7.31 0.02 5.35
C MET A 89 -8.01 0.93 6.38
N PRO A 90 -7.74 0.82 7.70
CA PRO A 90 -8.28 1.78 8.68
C PRO A 90 -7.83 3.24 8.42
N THR A 91 -6.74 3.45 7.69
CA THR A 91 -6.25 4.79 7.31
C THR A 91 -6.95 5.36 6.06
N ALA A 92 -7.86 4.60 5.45
CA ALA A 92 -8.55 5.01 4.24
C ALA A 92 -9.44 6.24 4.49
N LYS A 93 -9.23 7.29 3.71
CA LYS A 93 -10.02 8.52 3.70
C LYS A 93 -10.69 8.72 2.36
N ALA A 94 -11.88 9.30 2.39
CA ALA A 94 -12.60 9.77 1.20
C ALA A 94 -13.31 11.09 1.49
N GLY A 95 -13.60 11.83 0.42
CA GLY A 95 -14.33 13.09 0.51
C GLY A 95 -14.01 14.00 -0.66
N PHE A 96 -13.93 15.30 -0.38
CA PHE A 96 -13.69 16.33 -1.41
C PHE A 96 -12.57 17.29 -1.00
N GLN A 97 -11.84 17.76 -2.00
CA GLN A 97 -10.84 18.81 -1.87
C GLN A 97 -11.24 19.99 -2.75
N LYS A 98 -11.26 21.18 -2.17
CA LYS A 98 -11.61 22.42 -2.85
C LYS A 98 -10.37 23.05 -3.45
N TRP A 99 -10.41 23.35 -4.74
CA TRP A 99 -9.31 23.99 -5.47
C TRP A 99 -9.73 25.36 -5.99
N ARG A 100 -8.91 26.37 -5.74
CA ARG A 100 -9.06 27.72 -6.29
C ARG A 100 -7.70 28.17 -6.85
N GLU A 101 -7.71 28.64 -8.10
CA GLU A 101 -6.51 29.19 -8.76
C GLU A 101 -5.27 28.26 -8.72
N GLY A 102 -5.50 26.94 -8.74
CA GLY A 102 -4.44 25.94 -8.68
C GLY A 102 -3.92 25.61 -7.28
N ALA A 103 -4.46 26.24 -6.22
CA ALA A 103 -4.13 25.96 -4.83
C ALA A 103 -5.29 25.24 -4.11
N LEU A 104 -4.95 24.44 -3.09
CA LEU A 104 -5.92 23.82 -2.20
C LEU A 104 -6.51 24.91 -1.29
N ALA A 105 -7.80 25.17 -1.44
CA ALA A 105 -8.54 26.20 -0.70
C ALA A 105 -9.37 25.61 0.46
N GLY A 106 -9.57 24.29 0.49
CA GLY A 106 -10.36 23.62 1.50
C GLY A 106 -10.33 22.11 1.35
N SER A 107 -10.69 21.40 2.41
CA SER A 107 -10.75 19.94 2.43
C SER A 107 -11.90 19.48 3.32
N SER A 108 -12.69 18.55 2.81
CA SER A 108 -13.70 17.81 3.55
C SER A 108 -13.44 16.32 3.32
N MET A 109 -12.38 15.83 3.97
CA MET A 109 -11.89 14.47 3.90
C MET A 109 -11.94 13.84 5.29
N GLY A 110 -12.36 12.59 5.39
CA GLY A 110 -12.39 11.89 6.68
C GLY A 110 -12.26 10.38 6.54
N PHE A 111 -12.02 9.72 7.67
CA PHE A 111 -11.80 8.27 7.74
C PHE A 111 -13.08 7.48 7.49
N ILE A 112 -13.02 6.51 6.59
CA ILE A 112 -14.20 5.74 6.16
C ILE A 112 -14.69 4.80 7.26
N ASP A 113 -13.79 4.23 8.04
CA ASP A 113 -14.14 3.29 9.12
C ASP A 113 -14.82 3.96 10.32
N GLY A 114 -14.59 5.27 10.52
CA GLY A 114 -15.36 6.12 11.41
C GLY A 114 -16.75 6.51 10.87
N GLY A 115 -17.15 5.95 9.71
CA GLY A 115 -18.44 6.25 9.09
C GLY A 115 -18.49 7.61 8.39
N PHE A 116 -17.35 8.26 8.16
CA PHE A 116 -17.31 9.57 7.50
C PHE A 116 -17.96 9.49 6.12
N ARG A 117 -18.89 10.40 5.88
CA ARG A 117 -19.52 10.63 4.58
C ARG A 117 -19.74 12.12 4.43
N VAL A 118 -19.40 12.62 3.25
CA VAL A 118 -19.69 13.98 2.83
C VAL A 118 -20.46 13.90 1.53
N ASP A 119 -21.55 14.63 1.46
CA ASP A 119 -22.32 14.79 0.24
C ASP A 119 -21.83 16.04 -0.50
N ARG A 120 -21.67 15.97 -1.83
CA ARG A 120 -21.23 17.13 -2.62
C ARG A 120 -22.21 18.30 -2.47
N ASP A 121 -23.50 18.01 -2.37
CA ASP A 121 -24.56 19.02 -2.27
C ASP A 121 -24.59 19.72 -0.89
N SER A 122 -23.93 19.13 0.12
CA SER A 122 -23.76 19.74 1.45
C SER A 122 -22.59 20.73 1.53
N LEU A 123 -21.74 20.77 0.50
CA LEU A 123 -20.59 21.66 0.43
C LEU A 123 -20.99 23.02 -0.16
N ASP A 124 -20.17 24.04 0.13
CA ASP A 124 -20.37 25.36 -0.44
C ASP A 124 -20.14 25.38 -1.96
N GLU A 125 -20.43 26.53 -2.58
CA GLU A 125 -20.25 26.74 -4.02
C GLU A 125 -21.03 25.74 -4.88
N ALA A 126 -22.33 25.60 -4.57
CA ALA A 126 -23.28 24.83 -5.37
C ALA A 126 -23.74 25.56 -6.64
N ASP A 127 -23.54 26.88 -6.73
CA ASP A 127 -23.91 27.68 -7.91
C ASP A 127 -22.87 27.55 -9.03
N GLU A 128 -23.18 26.74 -10.04
CA GLU A 128 -22.31 26.51 -11.20
C GLU A 128 -22.01 27.77 -12.01
N SER A 129 -22.87 28.80 -11.95
CA SER A 129 -22.67 30.03 -12.71
C SER A 129 -21.50 30.88 -12.17
N ALA A 130 -21.10 30.64 -10.92
CA ALA A 130 -19.97 31.28 -10.26
C ALA A 130 -18.67 30.47 -10.37
N TRP A 131 -18.69 29.30 -11.04
CA TRP A 131 -17.51 28.44 -11.17
C TRP A 131 -16.53 28.93 -12.24
N SER A 132 -15.25 28.60 -12.03
CA SER A 132 -14.24 28.83 -13.06
C SER A 132 -14.50 27.96 -14.28
N PHE A 133 -14.20 28.46 -15.48
CA PHE A 133 -14.34 27.68 -16.71
C PHE A 133 -13.02 27.01 -17.10
N GLU A 134 -13.08 25.72 -17.41
CA GLU A 134 -11.97 24.96 -17.99
C GLU A 134 -12.46 24.27 -19.27
N ASN A 135 -11.76 24.49 -20.38
CA ASN A 135 -12.15 23.96 -21.69
C ASN A 135 -13.61 24.29 -22.08
N GLY A 136 -14.06 25.51 -21.74
CA GLY A 136 -15.41 26.00 -22.05
C GLY A 136 -16.52 25.40 -21.19
N LYS A 137 -16.20 24.69 -20.11
CA LYS A 137 -17.18 24.14 -19.17
C LYS A 137 -16.96 24.66 -17.76
N PRO A 138 -18.02 24.91 -16.98
CA PRO A 138 -17.87 25.22 -15.56
C PRO A 138 -17.17 24.02 -14.89
N LYS A 139 -16.17 24.31 -14.07
CA LYS A 139 -15.36 23.33 -13.34
C LYS A 139 -15.72 23.41 -11.87
N ASP A 140 -16.25 22.31 -11.35
CA ASP A 140 -16.54 22.16 -9.94
C ASP A 140 -15.25 22.41 -9.12
N PRO A 141 -15.25 23.41 -8.20
CA PRO A 141 -14.11 23.68 -7.33
C PRO A 141 -13.86 22.51 -6.37
N TRP A 142 -14.88 21.74 -6.02
CA TRP A 142 -14.76 20.55 -5.17
C TRP A 142 -14.50 19.31 -6.02
N GLN A 143 -13.32 18.73 -5.87
CA GLN A 143 -12.93 17.50 -6.54
C GLN A 143 -12.97 16.34 -5.56
N GLN A 144 -13.57 15.23 -5.98
CA GLN A 144 -13.57 14.00 -5.21
C GLN A 144 -12.13 13.51 -5.01
N ALA A 145 -11.78 13.20 -3.77
CA ALA A 145 -10.46 12.73 -3.39
C ALA A 145 -10.55 11.47 -2.52
N SER A 146 -9.56 10.60 -2.67
CA SER A 146 -9.37 9.43 -1.82
C SER A 146 -7.91 9.25 -1.46
N SER A 147 -7.66 8.66 -0.29
CA SER A 147 -6.32 8.27 0.12
C SER A 147 -6.32 7.06 1.05
N PHE A 148 -5.23 6.30 1.06
CA PHE A 148 -4.95 5.27 2.06
C PHE A 148 -3.44 5.05 2.15
N CYS A 149 -3.00 4.47 3.26
CA CYS A 149 -1.59 4.20 3.50
C CYS A 149 -1.24 2.74 3.22
N VAL A 150 0.00 2.49 2.82
CA VAL A 150 0.55 1.15 2.62
C VAL A 150 1.95 1.04 3.20
N VAL A 151 2.38 -0.18 3.54
CA VAL A 151 3.74 -0.48 4.00
C VAL A 151 4.32 -1.61 3.15
N ASN A 152 5.58 -1.50 2.71
CA ASN A 152 6.26 -2.58 1.97
C ASN A 152 6.90 -3.61 2.93
N ALA A 153 7.52 -4.65 2.38
CA ALA A 153 8.20 -5.67 3.18
C ALA A 153 9.42 -5.14 3.98
N GLN A 154 9.97 -3.99 3.59
CA GLN A 154 11.09 -3.32 4.24
C GLN A 154 10.64 -2.41 5.40
N GLY A 155 9.34 -2.21 5.59
CA GLY A 155 8.78 -1.30 6.59
C GLY A 155 8.62 0.15 6.10
N ASP A 156 8.92 0.44 4.84
CA ASP A 156 8.73 1.78 4.28
C ASP A 156 7.25 2.10 4.11
N GLY A 157 6.86 3.25 4.64
CA GLY A 157 5.51 3.78 4.53
C GLY A 157 5.27 4.59 3.26
N PHE A 158 4.07 4.46 2.70
CA PHE A 158 3.63 5.24 1.55
C PHE A 158 2.17 5.66 1.65
N THR A 159 1.85 6.79 1.03
CA THR A 159 0.48 7.28 0.89
C THR A 159 0.03 7.22 -0.56
N VAL A 160 -1.00 6.41 -0.82
CA VAL A 160 -1.70 6.40 -2.10
C VAL A 160 -2.79 7.46 -2.04
N SER A 161 -2.79 8.42 -2.97
CA SER A 161 -3.86 9.42 -3.07
C SER A 161 -4.26 9.65 -4.53
N SER A 162 -5.56 9.84 -4.77
CA SER A 162 -6.10 10.12 -6.10
C SER A 162 -7.24 11.12 -6.03
N MET A 163 -7.27 12.02 -7.02
CA MET A 163 -8.42 12.86 -7.36
C MET A 163 -9.01 12.52 -8.74
N SER A 164 -8.41 11.53 -9.43
CA SER A 164 -8.89 11.07 -10.73
C SER A 164 -10.02 10.07 -10.58
N ARG A 165 -10.93 10.04 -11.57
CA ARG A 165 -12.00 9.03 -11.64
C ARG A 165 -11.46 7.60 -11.66
N GLY A 166 -10.38 7.36 -12.41
CA GLY A 166 -9.75 6.04 -12.50
C GLY A 166 -9.17 5.57 -11.16
N GLY A 167 -8.44 6.45 -10.47
CA GLY A 167 -7.92 6.15 -9.13
C GLY A 167 -9.00 5.99 -8.07
N TYR A 168 -10.07 6.78 -8.14
CA TYR A 168 -11.22 6.60 -7.25
C TYR A 168 -11.91 5.25 -7.48
N THR A 169 -12.06 4.81 -8.74
CA THR A 169 -12.63 3.49 -9.07
C THR A 169 -11.75 2.36 -8.53
N GLY A 170 -10.42 2.44 -8.72
CA GLY A 170 -9.48 1.46 -8.14
C GLY A 170 -9.61 1.38 -6.63
N PHE A 171 -9.71 2.54 -5.96
CA PHE A 171 -9.88 2.64 -4.52
C PHE A 171 -11.19 2.02 -4.02
N VAL A 172 -12.32 2.33 -4.66
CA VAL A 172 -13.63 1.73 -4.32
C VAL A 172 -13.64 0.22 -4.54
N ASN A 173 -12.99 -0.27 -5.60
CA ASN A 173 -12.86 -1.71 -5.84
C ASN A 173 -12.08 -2.42 -4.72
N LEU A 174 -10.98 -1.81 -4.26
CA LEU A 174 -10.21 -2.32 -3.13
C LEU A 174 -11.06 -2.34 -1.84
N LEU A 175 -11.76 -1.24 -1.54
CA LEU A 175 -12.66 -1.17 -0.38
C LEU A 175 -13.79 -2.20 -0.45
N GLY A 176 -14.37 -2.44 -1.62
CA GLY A 176 -15.42 -3.44 -1.81
C GLY A 176 -14.93 -4.87 -1.60
N LEU A 177 -13.70 -5.18 -2.06
CA LEU A 177 -13.05 -6.46 -1.79
C LEU A 177 -12.72 -6.62 -0.29
N PHE A 178 -12.12 -5.60 0.31
CA PHE A 178 -11.79 -5.58 1.74
C PHE A 178 -13.04 -5.74 2.61
N GLY A 179 -14.09 -4.95 2.36
CA GLY A 179 -15.34 -5.02 3.13
C GLY A 179 -16.09 -6.34 2.98
N ARG A 180 -15.88 -7.09 1.87
CA ARG A 180 -16.36 -8.48 1.78
C ARG A 180 -15.58 -9.41 2.70
N HIS A 181 -14.25 -9.27 2.74
CA HIS A 181 -13.40 -10.09 3.58
C HIS A 181 -13.61 -9.80 5.07
N LEU A 182 -13.71 -8.53 5.45
CA LEU A 182 -13.94 -8.09 6.83
C LEU A 182 -15.18 -8.74 7.48
N ARG A 183 -16.19 -9.10 6.68
CA ARG A 183 -17.39 -9.81 7.17
C ARG A 183 -17.17 -11.29 7.44
N MET A 184 -16.14 -11.89 6.84
CA MET A 184 -15.79 -13.30 6.99
C MET A 184 -14.70 -13.48 8.04
N GLU A 185 -13.69 -12.60 8.03
CA GLU A 185 -12.55 -12.63 8.92
C GLU A 185 -12.12 -11.19 9.26
N ALA A 186 -12.35 -10.81 10.51
CA ALA A 186 -11.96 -9.50 11.03
C ALA A 186 -10.49 -9.49 11.48
N GLY A 187 -9.87 -8.31 11.54
CA GLY A 187 -8.48 -8.16 11.99
C GLY A 187 -7.43 -8.57 10.95
N MET A 188 -7.79 -8.59 9.66
CA MET A 188 -6.88 -8.91 8.56
C MET A 188 -6.79 -7.75 7.57
N LEU A 189 -5.58 -7.32 7.24
CA LEU A 189 -5.28 -6.29 6.25
C LEU A 189 -4.91 -6.92 4.89
N PRO A 190 -5.37 -6.36 3.76
CA PRO A 190 -5.04 -6.88 2.45
C PRO A 190 -3.58 -6.59 2.08
N ILE A 191 -2.88 -7.61 1.62
CA ILE A 191 -1.59 -7.48 0.94
C ILE A 191 -1.88 -7.28 -0.54
N ILE A 192 -1.47 -6.14 -1.10
CA ILE A 192 -1.75 -5.75 -2.48
C ILE A 192 -0.49 -5.67 -3.34
N THR A 193 -0.67 -5.84 -4.64
CA THR A 193 0.29 -5.41 -5.66
C THR A 193 -0.29 -4.26 -6.48
N PHE A 194 0.58 -3.36 -6.92
CA PHE A 194 0.23 -2.25 -7.81
C PHE A 194 0.30 -2.73 -9.27
N GLU A 195 -0.86 -2.88 -9.89
CA GLU A 195 -1.00 -3.24 -11.31
C GLU A 195 -1.69 -2.10 -12.08
N SER A 196 -1.68 -2.16 -13.41
CA SER A 196 -2.45 -1.25 -14.24
C SER A 196 -3.29 -2.01 -15.25
N SER A 197 -4.51 -1.51 -15.46
CA SER A 197 -5.38 -1.90 -16.57
C SER A 197 -5.47 -0.75 -17.56
N SER A 198 -5.95 -1.00 -18.77
CA SER A 198 -6.14 0.06 -19.75
C SER A 198 -7.36 -0.17 -20.63
N TYR A 199 -7.91 0.92 -21.14
CA TYR A 199 -9.00 0.89 -22.13
C TYR A 199 -8.75 1.91 -23.23
N ALA A 200 -9.27 1.63 -24.42
CA ALA A 200 -9.30 2.60 -25.51
C ALA A 200 -10.41 3.61 -25.24
N HIS A 201 -10.07 4.89 -25.13
CA HIS A 201 -11.07 5.93 -24.92
C HIS A 201 -11.97 6.06 -26.17
N PRO A 202 -13.31 6.20 -26.02
CA PRO A 202 -14.22 6.29 -27.18
C PRO A 202 -13.86 7.41 -28.15
N ARG A 203 -13.37 8.54 -27.61
CA ARG A 203 -12.77 9.60 -28.41
C ARG A 203 -11.29 9.29 -28.64
N LYS A 204 -10.95 9.05 -29.91
CA LYS A 204 -9.61 8.64 -30.35
C LYS A 204 -8.49 9.61 -29.95
N GLU A 205 -8.81 10.89 -29.77
CA GLU A 205 -7.86 11.94 -29.36
C GLU A 205 -7.15 11.67 -28.03
N TYR A 206 -7.81 10.97 -27.09
CA TYR A 206 -7.24 10.63 -25.79
C TYR A 206 -6.43 9.34 -25.81
N GLY A 207 -6.52 8.55 -26.88
CA GLY A 207 -5.80 7.29 -27.02
C GLY A 207 -6.16 6.24 -25.96
N ARG A 208 -5.14 5.52 -25.49
CA ARG A 208 -5.26 4.48 -24.45
C ARG A 208 -5.13 5.13 -23.07
N ILE A 209 -6.12 4.91 -22.22
CA ILE A 209 -6.13 5.42 -20.85
C ILE A 209 -5.84 4.25 -19.91
N HIS A 210 -4.84 4.43 -19.04
CA HIS A 210 -4.52 3.49 -18.00
C HIS A 210 -5.28 3.83 -16.71
N THR A 211 -5.61 2.78 -15.94
CA THR A 211 -6.31 2.87 -14.66
C THR A 211 -5.58 2.04 -13.62
N PRO A 212 -5.49 2.52 -12.36
CA PRO A 212 -4.79 1.79 -11.33
C PRO A 212 -5.61 0.58 -10.87
N VAL A 213 -4.92 -0.52 -10.59
CA VAL A 213 -5.48 -1.75 -10.06
C VAL A 213 -4.72 -2.13 -8.80
N TYR A 214 -5.43 -2.28 -7.69
CA TYR A 214 -4.89 -2.76 -6.41
C TYR A 214 -5.31 -4.21 -6.25
N LYS A 215 -4.45 -5.15 -6.67
CA LYS A 215 -4.78 -6.57 -6.64
C LYS A 215 -4.38 -7.16 -5.29
N ILE A 216 -5.35 -7.74 -4.59
CA ILE A 216 -5.09 -8.46 -3.33
C ILE A 216 -4.41 -9.79 -3.66
N VAL A 217 -3.20 -10.00 -3.13
CA VAL A 217 -2.39 -11.21 -3.29
C VAL A 217 -2.25 -12.00 -1.98
N GLY A 218 -2.68 -11.43 -0.85
CA GLY A 218 -2.65 -12.09 0.45
C GLY A 218 -3.31 -11.25 1.53
N TRP A 219 -3.16 -11.70 2.78
CA TRP A 219 -3.72 -11.05 3.97
C TRP A 219 -2.69 -11.11 5.11
N ALA A 220 -2.64 -10.07 5.94
CA ALA A 220 -1.76 -9.97 7.09
C ALA A 220 -2.56 -9.61 8.35
N PRO A 221 -2.18 -10.06 9.56
CA PRO A 221 -2.84 -9.65 10.79
C PRO A 221 -2.74 -8.15 11.02
N GLU A 222 -3.85 -7.49 11.36
CA GLU A 222 -3.89 -6.05 11.63
C GLU A 222 -3.08 -5.66 12.87
N ASP A 223 -3.02 -6.53 13.87
CA ASP A 223 -2.32 -6.29 15.13
C ASP A 223 -0.83 -5.96 14.94
N GLU A 224 -0.20 -6.53 13.91
CA GLU A 224 1.20 -6.26 13.53
C GLU A 224 1.43 -4.80 13.07
N PHE A 225 0.37 -4.09 12.70
CA PHE A 225 0.41 -2.73 12.16
C PHE A 225 -0.36 -1.71 13.02
N SER A 226 -0.88 -2.14 14.18
CA SER A 226 -1.72 -1.32 15.05
C SER A 226 -1.07 0.01 15.45
N ASP A 227 0.19 -0.01 15.89
CA ASP A 227 0.96 1.20 16.25
C ASP A 227 1.09 2.19 15.08
N VAL A 228 1.33 1.66 13.87
CA VAL A 228 1.45 2.47 12.64
C VAL A 228 0.09 3.09 12.30
N ILE A 229 -0.99 2.31 12.39
CA ILE A 229 -2.36 2.78 12.12
C ILE A 229 -2.76 3.89 13.10
N VAL A 230 -2.46 3.71 14.40
CA VAL A 230 -2.74 4.71 15.43
C VAL A 230 -1.97 6.00 15.16
N SER A 231 -0.68 5.90 14.87
CA SER A 231 0.19 7.02 14.50
C SER A 231 -0.34 7.81 13.29
N ILE A 232 -0.89 7.13 12.28
CA ILE A 232 -1.49 7.77 11.10
C ILE A 232 -2.84 8.44 11.42
N LYS A 233 -3.59 7.91 12.39
CA LYS A 233 -4.96 8.37 12.71
C LYS A 233 -5.03 9.55 13.68
N GLY A 234 -4.09 9.73 14.60
CA GLY A 234 -4.21 10.74 15.65
C GLY A 234 -2.90 11.22 16.28
N ASP A 235 -2.90 12.52 16.58
CA ASP A 235 -1.89 13.39 17.20
C ASP A 235 -0.61 13.69 16.42
N GLY A 236 -0.67 14.76 15.62
CA GLY A 236 0.49 15.64 15.37
C GLY A 236 1.79 14.94 14.97
N ALA A 237 1.88 14.71 13.66
CA ALA A 237 3.07 14.32 12.91
C ALA A 237 3.40 12.82 12.82
N PRO A 238 3.86 12.37 11.64
CA PRO A 238 4.48 11.07 11.52
C PRO A 238 5.72 11.06 12.43
N ARG A 239 5.73 10.21 13.46
CA ARG A 239 6.99 9.69 14.01
C ARG A 239 7.65 8.86 12.89
N LEU A 240 8.38 9.55 12.03
CA LEU A 240 9.26 8.95 11.04
C LEU A 240 10.35 8.20 11.80
N MET A 241 10.08 6.94 12.15
CA MET A 241 11.14 5.98 12.43
C MET A 241 11.86 5.72 11.11
N LEU A 242 12.88 6.52 10.82
CA LEU A 242 13.80 6.21 9.74
C LEU A 242 14.56 4.94 10.14
N PRO A 243 14.59 3.89 9.30
CA PRO A 243 15.58 2.85 9.48
C PRO A 243 16.97 3.50 9.40
N ALA A 244 17.86 3.12 10.33
CA ALA A 244 19.24 3.58 10.29
C ALA A 244 19.83 3.29 8.89
N PRO A 245 20.57 4.23 8.28
CA PRO A 245 21.32 3.91 7.07
C PRO A 245 22.21 2.70 7.36
N ALA A 246 22.23 1.73 6.44
CA ALA A 246 23.16 0.62 6.51
C ALA A 246 24.58 1.20 6.52
N ASP A 247 25.24 1.17 7.67
CA ASP A 247 26.64 1.58 7.81
C ASP A 247 27.49 0.72 6.85
N GLY A 248 28.07 1.37 5.85
CA GLY A 248 28.81 0.66 4.81
C GLY A 248 29.46 1.53 3.74
N ALA A 249 30.15 2.61 4.13
CA ALA A 249 31.40 3.12 3.53
C ALA A 249 31.57 4.62 3.83
N ALA A 250 32.26 4.92 4.94
CA ALA A 250 32.96 6.19 5.07
C ALA A 250 34.10 6.19 4.05
N GLY A 251 33.83 6.74 2.86
CA GLY A 251 34.87 7.17 1.91
C GLY A 251 35.12 8.65 2.11
N ASP A 252 36.35 9.01 2.43
CA ASP A 252 36.84 10.37 2.62
C ASP A 252 36.39 11.31 1.49
N TYR A 253 35.50 12.25 1.78
CA TYR A 253 35.25 13.40 0.94
C TYR A 253 35.71 14.65 1.68
N ALA A 254 36.95 15.09 1.37
CA ALA A 254 37.43 16.41 1.71
C ALA A 254 36.96 17.41 0.63
N PRO A 255 36.22 18.47 0.97
CA PRO A 255 35.82 19.46 -0.02
C PRO A 255 37.03 20.33 -0.44
N PRO A 256 37.17 20.68 -1.74
CA PRO A 256 38.16 21.65 -2.16
C PRO A 256 37.73 23.07 -1.79
N PHE A 257 38.73 23.87 -1.40
CA PHE A 257 38.67 25.34 -1.34
C PHE A 257 38.53 25.94 -2.73
#